data_AF-A0A9D2K976-F1
#
_entry.id   AF-A0A9D2K976-F1
#
_cell.length_a   1.000
_cell.length_b   1.000
_cell.length_c   1.000
_cell.angle_alpha   90.00
_cell.angle_beta   90.00
_cell.angle_gamma   90.00
#
_symmetry.space_group_name_H-M   'P 1'
#
loop_
_entity.id
_entity.type
_entity.pdbx_description
1 polymer ?
#
loop_
_entity_poly.entity_id
_entity_poly.type
_entity_poly.pdbx_seq_one_letter_code
_entity_poly.pdbx_strand_id
1 'polypeptide(L)'
;MLNRLGIILRLTAALTAAVLSSGQSLMAQSTAFTRTGSLYIVKEVKPPILEIVDLRLEEPSGNNAIDADETCNIILTVRNNGYGDGIGLRGEIKARGTVQGLSYHDKSIPTIRVGQTSDIKFPVKASMNTADGRAEFIVRIDEPLGFGTDSLFLAVDTRAFVQPRVHIVDHSITGADNGSGTLKKMQMFNLQILVQNTEYGDAHDVNVNIVLPDDVYLMDGRDKVPLGELKAGETRSLDYALIVNNLYSSSDIPIHFDITESYGQFAEDGDINLKLDQQFASHKIEIESVAEEKAVITVASLRSDVDRNIPQTGSVNENRFAIVIGNEDYHSYQRSLSEEADVPYAANDAAVFAKYCVDVMGVPQENTVLLTNARWSDMNREISRMTEIVKLHGERSELIFYYAGHGFPDDNTKESYLIPVDISGTDYRSGFKLSDLYSRLTSTGAGKVTVFMDACFSGGGRKAGLLAARGIKVVPKDTPLKGNIVVFSATTADQVALPYNEKQHGMFTYFLLKKIQETAGDCTYSELSDYIDKEVSEYSLRVNYKSQNPETSCSLSVRDEWGEWNFK
;
A
#
# COMPACT_ATOMS: atom_id res chain seq x y z
N MET A 1 -21.87 -65.97 8.55
CA MET A 1 -21.32 -67.05 7.70
C MET A 1 -19.82 -67.17 8.00
N LEU A 2 -19.45 -68.07 8.91
CA LEU A 2 -18.04 -68.37 9.22
C LEU A 2 -17.61 -69.59 8.40
N ASN A 3 -16.65 -69.41 7.49
CA ASN A 3 -15.99 -70.51 6.78
C ASN A 3 -14.71 -70.89 7.54
N ARG A 4 -14.73 -72.07 8.16
CA ARG A 4 -13.55 -72.76 8.71
C ARG A 4 -12.84 -73.50 7.58
N LEU A 5 -11.57 -73.16 7.34
CA LEU A 5 -10.69 -73.87 6.43
C LEU A 5 -10.11 -75.11 7.16
N GLY A 6 -10.55 -76.30 6.77
CA GLY A 6 -10.01 -77.57 7.23
C GLY A 6 -8.88 -78.05 6.32
N ILE A 7 -7.69 -78.22 6.86
CA ILE A 7 -6.55 -78.81 6.15
C ILE A 7 -6.63 -80.33 6.27
N ILE A 8 -6.73 -80.99 5.11
CA ILE A 8 -6.73 -82.45 4.92
C ILE A 8 -5.27 -82.92 4.87
N LEU A 9 -4.84 -83.76 5.82
CA LEU A 9 -3.63 -84.57 5.67
C LEU A 9 -4.03 -85.98 5.20
N ARG A 10 -3.66 -86.33 3.97
CA ARG A 10 -3.77 -87.70 3.43
C ARG A 10 -2.63 -88.55 3.98
N LEU A 11 -2.96 -89.65 4.67
CA LEU A 11 -2.02 -90.76 4.91
C LEU A 11 -2.47 -91.97 4.08
N THR A 12 -1.68 -92.30 3.06
CA THR A 12 -1.77 -93.55 2.31
C THR A 12 -0.99 -94.64 3.03
N ALA A 13 -1.66 -95.69 3.48
CA ALA A 13 -1.03 -96.95 3.87
C ALA A 13 -1.73 -98.10 3.13
N ALA A 14 -0.99 -98.75 2.24
CA ALA A 14 -1.44 -99.91 1.48
C ALA A 14 -1.47 -101.16 2.38
N LEU A 15 -2.58 -101.88 2.38
CA LEU A 15 -2.76 -103.15 3.08
C LEU A 15 -2.75 -104.27 2.03
N THR A 16 -1.72 -105.11 2.01
CA THR A 16 -1.73 -106.40 1.31
C THR A 16 -1.98 -107.51 2.32
N ALA A 17 -3.09 -108.23 2.12
CA ALA A 17 -3.48 -109.40 2.89
C ALA A 17 -3.00 -110.68 2.19
N ALA A 18 -2.36 -111.57 2.96
CA ALA A 18 -2.22 -112.98 2.61
C ALA A 18 -2.43 -113.81 3.89
N VAL A 19 -3.30 -114.81 3.78
CA VAL A 19 -3.81 -115.69 4.84
C VAL A 19 -3.25 -117.10 4.65
N LEU A 20 -3.18 -117.85 5.76
CA LEU A 20 -2.97 -119.31 5.98
C LEU A 20 -1.60 -119.63 6.59
N SER A 21 -1.42 -120.49 7.60
CA SER A 21 -2.28 -121.13 8.61
C SER A 21 -1.36 -122.03 9.45
N SER A 22 -1.40 -121.97 10.79
CA SER A 22 -1.32 -123.12 11.72
C SER A 22 -1.13 -122.62 13.15
N GLY A 23 -1.99 -123.09 14.05
CA GLY A 23 -2.26 -122.45 15.33
C GLY A 23 -1.22 -122.65 16.43
N GLN A 24 -1.27 -121.72 17.37
CA GLN A 24 -1.24 -121.97 18.81
C GLN A 24 -2.00 -120.84 19.50
N SER A 25 -2.98 -121.18 20.31
CA SER A 25 -3.80 -120.25 21.09
C SER A 25 -2.97 -119.63 22.20
N LEU A 26 -2.62 -118.36 22.05
CA LEU A 26 -2.09 -117.50 23.11
C LEU A 26 -2.99 -116.27 23.21
N MET A 27 -3.75 -116.21 24.31
CA MET A 27 -4.39 -114.99 24.76
C MET A 27 -3.27 -113.97 25.07
N ALA A 28 -3.08 -112.98 24.20
CA ALA A 28 -2.25 -111.82 24.49
C ALA A 28 -3.01 -110.57 24.05
N GLN A 29 -3.30 -109.72 25.02
CA GLN A 29 -3.96 -108.43 24.86
C GLN A 29 -3.27 -107.58 23.79
N SER A 30 -4.08 -106.89 22.98
CA SER A 30 -3.60 -105.87 22.06
C SER A 30 -2.98 -104.70 22.83
N THR A 31 -1.67 -104.52 22.74
CA THR A 31 -1.03 -103.25 23.06
C THR A 31 -0.64 -102.58 21.74
N ALA A 32 -1.51 -101.70 21.25
CA ALA A 32 -1.12 -100.73 20.24
C ALA A 32 -0.13 -99.76 20.90
N PHE A 33 1.15 -99.84 20.55
CA PHE A 33 2.10 -98.78 20.88
C PHE A 33 1.83 -97.58 19.99
N THR A 34 1.15 -96.57 20.51
CA THR A 34 1.21 -95.24 19.91
C THR A 34 2.56 -94.63 20.31
N ARG A 35 3.42 -94.34 19.32
CA ARG A 35 4.58 -93.48 19.58
C ARG A 35 4.04 -92.08 19.88
N THR A 36 3.95 -91.72 21.15
CA THR A 36 3.68 -90.33 21.55
C THR A 36 4.94 -89.53 21.24
N GLY A 37 4.97 -88.90 20.08
CA GLY A 37 5.98 -87.90 19.75
C GLY A 37 5.57 -86.56 20.36
N SER A 38 6.39 -86.02 21.24
CA SER A 38 6.28 -84.62 21.67
C SER A 38 6.75 -83.72 20.51
N LEU A 39 5.83 -82.98 19.91
CA LEU A 39 6.13 -81.93 18.95
C LEU A 39 6.67 -80.72 19.73
N TYR A 40 8.00 -80.55 19.74
CA TYR A 40 8.63 -79.32 20.20
C TYR A 40 8.42 -78.25 19.12
N ILE A 41 7.29 -77.54 19.16
CA ILE A 41 7.11 -76.32 18.36
C ILE A 41 7.94 -75.23 19.03
N VAL A 42 9.17 -75.04 18.57
CA VAL A 42 9.94 -73.85 18.93
C VAL A 42 9.36 -72.69 18.14
N LYS A 43 8.81 -71.68 18.82
CA LYS A 43 8.38 -70.44 18.18
C LYS A 43 9.62 -69.73 17.64
N GLU A 44 9.87 -69.83 16.35
CA GLU A 44 10.92 -69.06 15.68
C GLU A 44 10.46 -67.60 15.63
N VAL A 45 11.12 -66.72 16.39
CA VAL A 45 10.88 -65.29 16.37
C VAL A 45 11.98 -64.66 15.53
N LYS A 46 11.61 -64.12 14.36
CA LYS A 46 12.51 -63.33 13.52
C LYS A 46 12.27 -61.85 13.82
N PRO A 47 13.12 -61.19 14.61
CA PRO A 47 12.86 -59.82 15.03
C PRO A 47 13.07 -58.83 13.87
N PRO A 48 12.21 -57.81 13.72
CA PRO A 48 12.54 -56.64 12.92
C PRO A 48 13.63 -55.82 13.63
N ILE A 49 14.40 -55.06 12.86
CA ILE A 49 15.33 -54.04 13.40
C ILE A 49 15.00 -52.77 12.65
N LEU A 50 14.18 -51.93 13.29
CA LEU A 50 13.73 -50.68 12.72
C LEU A 50 14.74 -49.59 13.03
N GLU A 51 15.31 -49.01 11.98
CA GLU A 51 16.27 -47.92 12.06
C GLU A 51 15.64 -46.66 11.48
N ILE A 52 15.67 -45.57 12.24
CA ILE A 52 15.24 -44.26 11.75
C ILE A 52 16.37 -43.68 10.90
N VAL A 53 16.11 -43.50 9.61
CA VAL A 53 17.07 -42.98 8.64
C VAL A 53 17.03 -41.45 8.59
N ASP A 54 15.83 -40.87 8.73
CA ASP A 54 15.62 -39.43 8.59
C ASP A 54 14.35 -38.98 9.34
N LEU A 55 14.34 -37.73 9.81
CA LEU A 55 13.20 -37.07 10.44
C LEU A 55 13.18 -35.60 10.01
N ARG A 56 12.14 -35.22 9.26
CA ARG A 56 12.02 -33.88 8.68
C ARG A 56 10.60 -33.33 8.78
N LEU A 57 10.49 -32.01 8.68
CA LEU A 57 9.24 -31.30 8.51
C LEU A 57 8.98 -31.07 7.01
N GLU A 58 7.75 -31.32 6.56
CA GLU A 58 7.22 -30.92 5.27
C GLU A 58 6.06 -29.94 5.54
N GLU A 59 6.28 -28.67 5.25
CA GLU A 59 5.33 -27.58 5.46
C GLU A 59 5.09 -26.81 4.14
N PRO A 60 3.92 -26.17 3.97
CA PRO A 60 3.50 -25.58 2.68
C PRO A 60 4.16 -24.23 2.36
N SER A 61 4.59 -23.48 3.38
CA SER A 61 5.08 -22.10 3.35
C SER A 61 6.58 -21.99 2.98
N GLY A 62 7.35 -23.08 3.08
CA GLY A 62 8.77 -23.18 2.72
C GLY A 62 9.74 -22.45 3.68
N ASN A 63 9.28 -22.08 4.86
CA ASN A 63 10.02 -21.29 5.85
C ASN A 63 10.50 -22.10 7.10
N ASN A 64 10.34 -23.43 7.08
CA ASN A 64 10.74 -24.39 8.12
C ASN A 64 10.13 -24.15 9.51
N ALA A 65 9.00 -23.44 9.60
CA ALA A 65 8.23 -23.29 10.83
C ALA A 65 6.84 -23.92 10.68
N ILE A 66 6.10 -23.99 11.79
CA ILE A 66 4.68 -24.28 11.78
C ILE A 66 3.95 -22.95 11.95
N ASP A 67 3.47 -22.37 10.86
CA ASP A 67 2.66 -21.16 10.88
C ASP A 67 1.21 -21.47 11.30
N ALA A 68 0.53 -20.49 11.87
CA ALA A 68 -0.86 -20.65 12.26
C ALA A 68 -1.76 -20.86 11.03
N ASP A 69 -2.84 -21.62 11.23
CA ASP A 69 -3.84 -21.96 10.21
C ASP A 69 -3.32 -22.82 9.03
N GLU A 70 -2.18 -23.49 9.20
CA GLU A 70 -1.65 -24.43 8.21
C GLU A 70 -1.69 -25.90 8.67
N THR A 71 -1.51 -26.82 7.72
CA THR A 71 -1.32 -28.25 8.01
C THR A 71 0.03 -28.70 7.45
N CYS A 72 0.94 -29.11 8.33
CA CYS A 72 2.25 -29.64 7.99
C CYS A 72 2.34 -31.15 8.27
N ASN A 73 3.37 -31.80 7.75
CA ASN A 73 3.64 -33.23 7.96
C ASN A 73 5.03 -33.41 8.57
N ILE A 74 5.11 -34.12 9.69
CA ILE A 74 6.37 -34.65 10.19
C ILE A 74 6.60 -36.01 9.53
N ILE A 75 7.68 -36.12 8.76
CA ILE A 75 8.00 -37.33 7.99
C ILE A 75 9.14 -38.07 8.68
N LEU A 76 8.83 -39.28 9.14
CA LEU A 76 9.79 -40.22 9.71
C LEU A 76 10.12 -41.30 8.67
N THR A 77 11.36 -41.35 8.22
CA THR A 77 11.85 -42.37 7.27
C THR A 77 12.43 -43.53 8.05
N VAL A 78 11.85 -44.72 7.93
CA VAL A 78 12.28 -45.91 8.69
C VAL A 78 12.62 -47.05 7.77
N ARG A 79 13.74 -47.71 8.06
CA ARG A 79 14.24 -48.88 7.34
C ARG A 79 14.25 -50.09 8.26
N ASN A 80 13.75 -51.22 7.77
CA ASN A 80 13.84 -52.49 8.49
C ASN A 80 15.07 -53.29 8.05
N ASN A 81 16.12 -53.28 8.86
CA ASN A 81 17.36 -54.04 8.66
C ASN A 81 17.40 -55.36 9.45
N GLY A 82 16.25 -55.79 9.98
CA GLY A 82 16.15 -56.99 10.81
C GLY A 82 16.05 -58.28 10.03
N TYR A 83 15.62 -59.32 10.74
CA TYR A 83 15.51 -60.68 10.22
C TYR A 83 14.05 -61.08 9.94
N GLY A 84 13.08 -60.26 10.36
CA GLY A 84 11.65 -60.43 10.10
C GLY A 84 10.90 -59.12 9.86
N ASP A 85 9.65 -59.23 9.40
CA ASP A 85 8.81 -58.08 9.05
C ASP A 85 8.33 -57.34 10.32
N GLY A 86 8.29 -56.01 10.27
CA GLY A 86 7.70 -55.20 11.35
C GLY A 86 6.19 -55.18 11.21
N ILE A 87 5.47 -55.94 12.04
CA ILE A 87 4.01 -56.13 11.96
C ILE A 87 3.35 -55.47 13.17
N GLY A 88 2.17 -54.87 12.96
CA GLY A 88 1.41 -54.26 14.06
C GLY A 88 2.05 -52.99 14.62
N LEU A 89 2.83 -52.30 13.80
CA LEU A 89 3.58 -51.10 14.17
C LEU A 89 2.64 -49.95 14.53
N ARG A 90 2.97 -49.21 15.58
CA ARG A 90 2.27 -47.99 16.00
C ARG A 90 3.26 -46.83 16.05
N GLY A 91 2.96 -45.77 15.31
CA GLY A 91 3.68 -44.51 15.39
C GLY A 91 3.12 -43.68 16.52
N GLU A 92 3.96 -43.38 17.50
CA GLU A 92 3.63 -42.48 18.60
C GLU A 92 4.24 -41.11 18.37
N ILE A 93 3.46 -40.06 18.59
CA ILE A 93 3.90 -38.67 18.50
C ILE A 93 3.47 -37.90 19.75
N LYS A 94 4.43 -37.25 20.39
CA LYS A 94 4.22 -36.35 21.52
C LYS A 94 4.88 -35.02 21.21
N ALA A 95 4.41 -33.94 21.81
CA ALA A 95 5.09 -32.65 21.71
C ALA A 95 5.21 -32.01 23.10
N ARG A 96 6.24 -31.19 23.26
CA ARG A 96 6.47 -30.34 24.44
C ARG A 96 6.92 -28.94 24.00
N GLY A 97 6.89 -27.98 24.93
CA GLY A 97 7.14 -26.58 24.61
C GLY A 97 5.88 -25.85 24.17
N THR A 98 5.97 -25.11 23.06
CA THR A 98 4.86 -24.28 22.54
C THR A 98 3.93 -25.13 21.69
N VAL A 99 2.93 -25.75 22.33
CA VAL A 99 1.99 -26.68 21.66
C VAL A 99 0.56 -26.13 21.61
N GLN A 100 0.36 -24.89 22.05
CA GLN A 100 -0.94 -24.23 21.98
C GLN A 100 -1.37 -24.12 20.51
N GLY A 101 -2.62 -24.48 20.22
CA GLY A 101 -3.18 -24.40 18.88
C GLY A 101 -2.77 -25.54 17.94
N LEU A 102 -1.89 -26.46 18.36
CA LEU A 102 -1.44 -27.61 17.56
C LEU A 102 -2.26 -28.87 17.85
N SER A 103 -2.61 -29.61 16.80
CA SER A 103 -3.31 -30.89 16.87
C SER A 103 -2.56 -31.97 16.09
N TYR A 104 -2.22 -33.06 16.77
CA TYR A 104 -1.48 -34.21 16.23
C TYR A 104 -1.92 -35.49 16.94
N HIS A 105 -1.82 -36.63 16.25
CA HIS A 105 -2.33 -37.90 16.75
C HIS A 105 -1.42 -39.07 16.37
N ASP A 106 -1.37 -40.08 17.24
CA ASP A 106 -0.76 -41.38 16.93
C ASP A 106 -1.45 -42.04 15.73
N LYS A 107 -0.72 -42.91 15.02
CA LYS A 107 -1.28 -43.66 13.89
C LYS A 107 -0.75 -45.08 13.82
N SER A 108 -1.57 -45.98 13.26
CA SER A 108 -1.10 -47.30 12.88
C SER A 108 -0.22 -47.20 11.62
N ILE A 109 0.88 -47.93 11.63
CA ILE A 109 1.84 -47.97 10.53
C ILE A 109 1.68 -49.32 9.79
N PRO A 110 1.63 -49.33 8.45
CA PRO A 110 1.63 -50.56 7.67
C PRO A 110 2.87 -51.43 7.93
N THR A 111 2.79 -52.71 7.61
CA THR A 111 3.94 -53.62 7.75
C THR A 111 5.14 -53.13 6.96
N ILE A 112 6.30 -53.03 7.62
CA ILE A 112 7.59 -52.71 6.98
C ILE A 112 8.36 -54.02 6.81
N ARG A 113 8.45 -54.51 5.56
CA ARG A 113 9.13 -55.77 5.25
C ARG A 113 10.63 -55.68 5.46
N VAL A 114 11.28 -56.82 5.65
CA VAL A 114 12.76 -56.88 5.71
C VAL A 114 13.39 -56.22 4.47
N GLY A 115 14.34 -55.33 4.71
CA GLY A 115 15.04 -54.55 3.68
C GLY A 115 14.26 -53.38 3.10
N GLN A 116 13.00 -53.18 3.50
CA GLN A 116 12.17 -52.06 3.05
C GLN A 116 12.48 -50.78 3.83
N THR A 117 12.46 -49.66 3.12
CA THR A 117 12.39 -48.30 3.68
C THR A 117 11.00 -47.74 3.44
N SER A 118 10.43 -47.05 4.44
CA SER A 118 9.11 -46.43 4.35
C SER A 118 9.09 -45.05 5.01
N ASP A 119 8.41 -44.11 4.36
CA ASP A 119 8.14 -42.78 4.88
C ASP A 119 6.80 -42.78 5.63
N ILE A 120 6.82 -42.36 6.88
CA ILE A 120 5.63 -42.28 7.75
C ILE A 120 5.32 -40.81 8.01
N LYS A 121 4.20 -40.33 7.45
CA LYS A 121 3.73 -38.96 7.65
C LYS A 121 2.83 -38.83 8.87
N PHE A 122 3.17 -37.93 9.79
CA PHE A 122 2.35 -37.50 10.92
C PHE A 122 1.83 -36.09 10.64
N PRO A 123 0.53 -35.93 10.30
CA PRO A 123 -0.03 -34.60 10.07
C PRO A 123 -0.15 -33.84 11.39
N VAL A 124 0.36 -32.60 11.39
CA VAL A 124 0.23 -31.64 12.48
C VAL A 124 -0.59 -30.47 11.95
N LYS A 125 -1.75 -30.23 12.55
CA LYS A 125 -2.63 -29.10 12.20
C LYS A 125 -2.40 -27.97 13.19
N ALA A 126 -2.07 -26.80 12.68
CA ALA A 126 -2.04 -25.57 13.46
C ALA A 126 -3.36 -24.82 13.27
N SER A 127 -3.87 -24.21 14.35
CA SER A 127 -5.05 -23.33 14.29
C SER A 127 -4.63 -21.88 14.39
N MET A 128 -5.56 -20.94 14.18
CA MET A 128 -5.34 -19.50 14.40
C MET A 128 -4.88 -19.16 15.83
N ASN A 129 -5.14 -20.05 16.81
CA ASN A 129 -4.72 -19.86 18.20
C ASN A 129 -3.29 -20.31 18.50
N THR A 130 -2.54 -20.69 17.45
CA THR A 130 -1.13 -21.08 17.57
C THR A 130 -0.32 -19.90 18.12
N ALA A 131 0.53 -20.17 19.12
CA ALA A 131 1.37 -19.16 19.74
C ALA A 131 2.77 -19.16 19.12
N ASP A 132 3.42 -17.99 19.10
CA ASP A 132 4.83 -17.89 18.74
C ASP A 132 5.69 -18.65 19.76
N GLY A 133 6.65 -19.44 19.26
CA GLY A 133 7.58 -20.13 20.13
C GLY A 133 8.27 -21.31 19.47
N ARG A 134 8.57 -22.33 20.27
CA ARG A 134 9.26 -23.54 19.82
C ARG A 134 8.57 -24.79 20.33
N ALA A 135 8.15 -25.65 19.41
CA ALA A 135 7.57 -26.96 19.66
C ALA A 135 8.65 -28.03 19.45
N GLU A 136 8.74 -28.99 20.36
CA GLU A 136 9.63 -30.13 20.19
C GLU A 136 8.80 -31.42 20.12
N PHE A 137 8.79 -32.03 18.94
CA PHE A 137 8.11 -33.28 18.67
C PHE A 137 9.00 -34.46 18.99
N ILE A 138 8.44 -35.42 19.71
CA ILE A 138 9.05 -36.67 20.11
C ILE A 138 8.33 -37.77 19.36
N VAL A 139 9.02 -38.43 18.44
CA VAL A 139 8.44 -39.47 17.57
C VAL A 139 9.16 -40.79 17.80
N ARG A 140 8.39 -41.88 17.88
CA ARG A 140 8.91 -43.25 17.95
C ARG A 140 7.96 -44.24 17.29
N ILE A 141 8.49 -45.42 16.93
CA ILE A 141 7.69 -46.55 16.50
C ILE A 141 7.68 -47.61 17.60
N ASP A 142 6.50 -47.96 18.05
CA ASP A 142 6.26 -49.10 18.93
C ASP A 142 5.97 -50.36 18.11
N GLU A 143 6.58 -51.47 18.50
CA GLU A 143 6.35 -52.80 17.92
C GLU A 143 5.91 -53.76 19.04
N PRO A 144 4.86 -54.58 18.83
CA PRO A 144 4.23 -55.37 19.91
C PRO A 144 5.12 -56.35 20.67
N LEU A 145 6.25 -56.79 20.10
CA LEU A 145 7.22 -57.69 20.73
C LEU A 145 8.43 -56.94 21.33
N GLY A 146 8.41 -55.60 21.30
CA GLY A 146 9.44 -54.75 21.88
C GLY A 146 10.61 -54.42 20.95
N PHE A 147 10.49 -54.69 19.65
CA PHE A 147 11.52 -54.35 18.64
C PHE A 147 11.24 -52.99 17.97
N GLY A 148 10.71 -52.04 18.73
CA GLY A 148 10.45 -50.67 18.30
C GLY A 148 11.73 -49.84 18.15
N THR A 149 11.57 -48.55 17.89
CA THR A 149 12.69 -47.60 17.76
C THR A 149 12.92 -46.82 19.04
N ASP A 150 14.12 -46.27 19.19
CA ASP A 150 14.35 -45.18 20.13
C ASP A 150 13.52 -43.94 19.76
N SER A 151 13.36 -43.03 20.71
CA SER A 151 12.66 -41.76 20.50
C SER A 151 13.58 -40.75 19.84
N LEU A 152 13.10 -40.12 18.77
CA LEU A 152 13.79 -39.03 18.09
C LEU A 152 13.06 -37.71 18.33
N PHE A 153 13.83 -36.62 18.35
CA PHE A 153 13.34 -35.28 18.65
C PHE A 153 13.46 -34.39 17.41
N LEU A 154 12.40 -33.66 17.09
CA LEU A 154 12.38 -32.63 16.06
C LEU A 154 11.90 -31.34 16.68
N ALA A 155 12.78 -30.36 16.80
CA ALA A 155 12.45 -29.04 17.30
C ALA A 155 12.10 -28.12 16.12
N VAL A 156 10.90 -27.55 16.13
CA VAL A 156 10.36 -26.68 15.09
C VAL A 156 9.84 -25.41 15.73
N ASP A 157 10.09 -24.26 15.10
CA ASP A 157 9.52 -23.00 15.57
C ASP A 157 8.05 -22.91 15.16
N THR A 158 7.22 -22.31 16.01
CA THR A 158 5.79 -22.05 15.74
C THR A 158 5.60 -20.55 15.56
N ARG A 159 4.76 -20.14 14.61
CA ARG A 159 4.40 -18.74 14.40
C ARG A 159 2.92 -18.49 14.64
N ALA A 160 2.61 -17.39 15.29
CA ALA A 160 1.26 -16.95 15.55
C ALA A 160 0.56 -16.46 14.28
N PHE A 161 -0.77 -16.48 14.32
CA PHE A 161 -1.58 -15.97 13.23
C PHE A 161 -1.39 -14.46 13.09
N VAL A 162 -1.01 -14.02 11.89
CA VAL A 162 -0.93 -12.60 11.54
C VAL A 162 -2.24 -12.23 10.86
N GLN A 163 -3.03 -11.39 11.52
CA GLN A 163 -4.35 -11.00 11.01
C GLN A 163 -4.23 -9.98 9.85
N PRO A 164 -5.04 -10.10 8.79
CA PRO A 164 -5.26 -9.02 7.84
C PRO A 164 -6.21 -7.95 8.40
N ARG A 165 -6.37 -6.83 7.69
CA ARG A 165 -7.49 -5.91 7.88
C ARG A 165 -7.81 -5.20 6.57
N VAL A 166 -8.91 -5.60 5.94
CA VAL A 166 -9.34 -5.06 4.65
C VAL A 166 -10.46 -4.06 4.83
N HIS A 167 -10.29 -2.85 4.32
CA HIS A 167 -11.35 -1.83 4.32
C HIS A 167 -11.14 -0.81 3.20
N ILE A 168 -12.15 0.04 2.99
CA ILE A 168 -12.03 1.19 2.08
C ILE A 168 -11.27 2.29 2.79
N VAL A 169 -10.16 2.72 2.19
CA VAL A 169 -9.26 3.73 2.77
C VAL A 169 -9.46 5.12 2.18
N ASP A 170 -9.93 5.22 0.94
CA ASP A 170 -10.25 6.51 0.31
C ASP A 170 -11.24 6.36 -0.85
N HIS A 171 -11.85 7.48 -1.23
CA HIS A 171 -12.72 7.56 -2.40
C HIS A 171 -12.63 8.92 -3.11
N SER A 172 -12.89 8.92 -4.42
CA SER A 172 -12.98 10.13 -5.23
C SER A 172 -14.09 10.01 -6.26
N ILE A 173 -14.57 11.15 -6.75
CA ILE A 173 -15.54 11.17 -7.86
C ILE A 173 -15.05 12.02 -9.02
N THR A 174 -15.27 11.56 -10.24
CA THR A 174 -14.94 12.27 -11.48
C THR A 174 -16.13 12.33 -12.42
N GLY A 175 -16.14 13.30 -13.34
CA GLY A 175 -17.13 13.33 -14.42
C GLY A 175 -16.95 12.16 -15.40
N ALA A 176 -18.00 11.86 -16.17
CA ALA A 176 -17.99 10.82 -17.21
C ALA A 176 -16.79 10.90 -18.18
N ASP A 177 -16.35 12.11 -18.52
CA ASP A 177 -15.24 12.37 -19.44
C ASP A 177 -13.94 12.77 -18.71
N ASN A 178 -13.80 12.42 -17.41
CA ASN A 178 -12.73 12.90 -16.53
C ASN A 178 -12.64 14.44 -16.41
N GLY A 179 -13.73 15.15 -16.73
CA GLY A 179 -13.78 16.61 -16.68
C GLY A 179 -14.08 17.17 -15.29
N SER A 180 -13.68 18.42 -15.07
CA SER A 180 -14.06 19.22 -13.90
C SER A 180 -15.55 19.61 -13.93
N GLY A 181 -16.18 19.68 -12.77
CA GLY A 181 -17.63 19.95 -12.67
C GLY A 181 -18.18 19.66 -11.29
N THR A 182 -19.51 19.61 -11.18
CA THR A 182 -20.21 19.24 -9.95
C THR A 182 -21.12 18.04 -10.17
N LEU A 183 -21.30 17.23 -9.12
CA LEU A 183 -22.21 16.10 -9.13
C LEU A 183 -23.66 16.56 -9.30
N LYS A 184 -24.35 16.13 -10.36
CA LYS A 184 -25.74 16.51 -10.64
C LYS A 184 -26.60 15.30 -10.98
N LYS A 185 -27.92 15.46 -10.79
CA LYS A 185 -28.91 14.49 -11.27
C LYS A 185 -28.90 14.40 -12.79
N MET A 186 -29.30 13.24 -13.32
CA MET A 186 -29.35 12.93 -14.75
C MET A 186 -27.98 13.03 -15.45
N GLN A 187 -26.89 13.07 -14.69
CA GLN A 187 -25.52 13.11 -15.19
C GLN A 187 -24.76 11.91 -14.65
N MET A 188 -24.04 11.23 -15.54
CA MET A 188 -23.17 10.13 -15.17
C MET A 188 -21.88 10.65 -14.52
N PHE A 189 -21.41 9.96 -13.51
CA PHE A 189 -20.13 10.22 -12.83
C PHE A 189 -19.49 8.89 -12.44
N ASN A 190 -18.17 8.90 -12.24
CA ASN A 190 -17.42 7.75 -11.78
C ASN A 190 -17.12 7.92 -10.29
N LEU A 191 -17.35 6.88 -9.49
CA LEU A 191 -16.90 6.76 -8.11
C LEU A 191 -15.72 5.79 -8.09
N GLN A 192 -14.55 6.30 -7.74
CA GLN A 192 -13.36 5.51 -7.52
C GLN A 192 -13.20 5.27 -6.01
N ILE A 193 -12.97 4.02 -5.61
CA ILE A 193 -12.65 3.65 -4.23
C ILE A 193 -11.32 2.92 -4.17
N LEU A 194 -10.60 3.08 -3.05
CA LEU A 194 -9.40 2.30 -2.74
C LEU A 194 -9.70 1.33 -1.62
N VAL A 195 -9.48 0.05 -1.88
CA VAL A 195 -9.57 -1.03 -0.90
C VAL A 195 -8.16 -1.49 -0.59
N GLN A 196 -7.78 -1.46 0.69
CA GLN A 196 -6.43 -1.80 1.12
C GLN A 196 -6.47 -2.80 2.27
N ASN A 197 -5.48 -3.70 2.28
CA ASN A 197 -5.14 -4.47 3.46
C ASN A 197 -4.14 -3.68 4.33
N THR A 198 -4.60 -3.14 5.45
CA THR A 198 -3.81 -2.23 6.29
C THR A 198 -3.00 -2.92 7.39
N GLU A 199 -3.03 -4.25 7.45
CA GLU A 199 -2.30 -5.05 8.43
C GLU A 199 -1.35 -6.05 7.73
N TYR A 200 -0.54 -6.74 8.54
CA TYR A 200 0.55 -7.57 8.06
C TYR A 200 0.15 -8.99 7.61
N GLY A 201 -1.08 -9.43 7.87
CA GLY A 201 -1.58 -10.72 7.43
C GLY A 201 -2.12 -10.63 6.00
N ASP A 202 -2.03 -11.71 5.22
CA ASP A 202 -2.60 -11.74 3.87
C ASP A 202 -4.11 -12.04 3.92
N ALA A 203 -4.89 -11.32 3.12
CA ALA A 203 -6.34 -11.52 3.01
C ALA A 203 -6.66 -12.33 1.76
N HIS A 204 -7.45 -13.40 1.91
CA HIS A 204 -7.86 -14.27 0.80
C HIS A 204 -9.36 -14.14 0.51
N ASP A 205 -9.74 -14.43 -0.74
CA ASP A 205 -11.12 -14.38 -1.25
C ASP A 205 -11.85 -13.07 -0.94
N VAL A 206 -11.14 -11.95 -1.09
CA VAL A 206 -11.70 -10.61 -0.88
C VAL A 206 -12.73 -10.29 -1.96
N ASN A 207 -13.93 -9.92 -1.54
CA ASN A 207 -15.02 -9.47 -2.41
C ASN A 207 -15.60 -8.15 -1.88
N VAL A 208 -15.95 -7.26 -2.80
CA VAL A 208 -16.57 -5.97 -2.50
C VAL A 208 -17.92 -5.91 -3.19
N ASN A 209 -18.97 -5.63 -2.43
CA ASN A 209 -20.34 -5.47 -2.92
C ASN A 209 -20.81 -4.04 -2.67
N ILE A 210 -21.31 -3.35 -3.68
CA ILE A 210 -21.87 -1.99 -3.55
C ILE A 210 -23.39 -2.07 -3.39
N VAL A 211 -23.90 -1.39 -2.37
CA VAL A 211 -25.32 -1.24 -2.08
C VAL A 211 -25.71 0.22 -2.28
N LEU A 212 -26.54 0.46 -3.29
CA LEU A 212 -26.99 1.80 -3.68
C LEU A 212 -28.37 2.10 -3.07
N PRO A 213 -28.64 3.38 -2.73
CA PRO A 213 -29.98 3.80 -2.34
C PRO A 213 -30.93 3.80 -3.54
N ASP A 214 -32.23 3.81 -3.26
CA ASP A 214 -33.25 3.96 -4.30
C ASP A 214 -32.94 5.18 -5.20
N ASP A 215 -33.27 5.07 -6.49
CA ASP A 215 -33.09 6.11 -7.49
C ASP A 215 -31.62 6.46 -7.88
N VAL A 216 -30.64 5.69 -7.37
CA VAL A 216 -29.24 5.70 -7.82
C VAL A 216 -28.91 4.39 -8.50
N TYR A 217 -28.29 4.46 -9.69
CA TYR A 217 -28.10 3.29 -10.55
C TYR A 217 -26.65 3.12 -10.96
N LEU A 218 -26.24 1.85 -10.99
CA LEU A 218 -24.96 1.38 -11.52
C LEU A 218 -25.09 1.13 -13.02
N MET A 219 -24.18 1.67 -13.83
CA MET A 219 -24.31 1.63 -15.29
C MET A 219 -23.85 0.30 -15.91
N ASP A 220 -22.82 -0.32 -15.33
CA ASP A 220 -22.22 -1.55 -15.86
C ASP A 220 -22.78 -2.83 -15.22
N GLY A 221 -23.68 -2.69 -14.24
CA GLY A 221 -24.32 -3.78 -13.51
C GLY A 221 -23.36 -4.64 -12.65
N ARG A 222 -22.12 -4.21 -12.42
CA ARG A 222 -21.14 -4.91 -11.57
C ARG A 222 -21.26 -4.47 -10.11
N ASP A 223 -22.31 -4.94 -9.45
CA ASP A 223 -22.53 -4.71 -8.02
C ASP A 223 -21.53 -5.46 -7.13
N LYS A 224 -21.15 -6.69 -7.53
CA LYS A 224 -20.16 -7.52 -6.84
C LYS A 224 -18.85 -7.64 -7.61
N VAL A 225 -17.74 -7.25 -7.00
CA VAL A 225 -16.40 -7.33 -7.59
C VAL A 225 -15.47 -8.23 -6.76
N PRO A 226 -14.97 -9.35 -7.32
CA PRO A 226 -13.97 -10.17 -6.66
C PRO A 226 -12.57 -9.53 -6.82
N LEU A 227 -11.90 -9.27 -5.69
CA LEU A 227 -10.52 -8.78 -5.65
C LEU A 227 -9.51 -9.93 -5.53
N GLY A 228 -9.92 -11.08 -5.00
CA GLY A 228 -9.05 -12.24 -4.82
C GLY A 228 -8.17 -12.10 -3.59
N GLU A 229 -6.86 -12.23 -3.75
CA GLU A 229 -5.88 -12.07 -2.67
C GLU A 229 -5.42 -10.62 -2.57
N LEU A 230 -5.36 -10.10 -1.34
CA LEU A 230 -4.74 -8.82 -1.00
C LEU A 230 -3.64 -9.07 0.03
N LYS A 231 -2.38 -8.94 -0.40
CA LYS A 231 -1.22 -9.06 0.48
C LYS A 231 -1.16 -7.92 1.49
N ALA A 232 -0.36 -8.10 2.54
CA ALA A 232 -0.06 -7.03 3.49
C ALA A 232 0.32 -5.70 2.78
N GLY A 233 -0.39 -4.61 3.13
CA GLY A 233 -0.20 -3.28 2.54
C GLY A 233 -0.75 -3.09 1.12
N GLU A 234 -1.12 -4.18 0.43
CA GLU A 234 -1.56 -4.12 -0.95
C GLU A 234 -2.87 -3.36 -1.10
N THR A 235 -2.92 -2.49 -2.12
CA THR A 235 -4.08 -1.67 -2.45
C THR A 235 -4.65 -2.06 -3.81
N ARG A 236 -5.98 -2.03 -3.94
CA ARG A 236 -6.73 -2.19 -5.19
C ARG A 236 -7.70 -1.04 -5.38
N SER A 237 -7.70 -0.47 -6.59
CA SER A 237 -8.68 0.53 -7.02
C SER A 237 -9.88 -0.15 -7.67
N LEU A 238 -11.09 0.32 -7.32
CA LEU A 238 -12.34 -0.06 -7.98
C LEU A 238 -13.04 1.19 -8.49
N ASP A 239 -13.60 1.11 -9.70
CA ASP A 239 -14.30 2.20 -10.36
C ASP A 239 -15.73 1.81 -10.70
N TYR A 240 -16.68 2.61 -10.21
CA TYR A 240 -18.11 2.43 -10.44
C TYR A 240 -18.67 3.61 -11.23
N ALA A 241 -19.28 3.33 -12.38
CA ALA A 241 -20.02 4.33 -13.15
C ALA A 241 -21.46 4.42 -12.63
N LEU A 242 -21.82 5.58 -12.09
CA LEU A 242 -23.09 5.82 -11.38
C LEU A 242 -23.91 6.94 -12.06
N ILE A 243 -25.22 6.88 -11.87
CA ILE A 243 -26.15 7.97 -12.22
C ILE A 243 -27.24 8.11 -11.16
N VAL A 244 -27.55 9.36 -10.82
CA VAL A 244 -28.69 9.71 -9.95
C VAL A 244 -29.83 10.17 -10.83
N ASN A 245 -31.02 9.57 -10.71
CA ASN A 245 -32.15 9.97 -11.55
C ASN A 245 -32.83 11.25 -11.03
N ASN A 246 -33.88 11.72 -11.73
CA ASN A 246 -34.60 12.93 -11.35
C ASN A 246 -35.60 12.76 -10.20
N LEU A 247 -35.92 11.51 -9.82
CA LEU A 247 -36.85 11.18 -8.73
C LEU A 247 -36.16 11.23 -7.35
N TYR A 248 -34.84 11.10 -7.30
CA TYR A 248 -34.06 11.20 -6.06
C TYR A 248 -34.34 12.52 -5.33
N SER A 249 -34.82 12.46 -4.08
CA SER A 249 -35.28 13.66 -3.36
C SER A 249 -34.24 14.26 -2.40
N SER A 250 -33.25 13.48 -1.96
CA SER A 250 -32.22 13.90 -0.99
C SER A 250 -31.06 14.65 -1.64
N SER A 251 -30.35 15.46 -0.86
CA SER A 251 -29.05 16.06 -1.22
C SER A 251 -27.88 15.11 -0.98
N ASP A 252 -28.02 14.23 0.01
CA ASP A 252 -27.01 13.26 0.44
C ASP A 252 -27.30 11.92 -0.22
N ILE A 253 -26.25 11.28 -0.74
CA ILE A 253 -26.26 10.01 -1.46
C ILE A 253 -25.36 9.05 -0.66
N PRO A 254 -25.94 8.34 0.32
CA PRO A 254 -25.22 7.34 1.09
C PRO A 254 -25.04 6.08 0.24
N ILE A 255 -23.81 5.62 0.09
CA ILE A 255 -23.43 4.40 -0.61
C ILE A 255 -22.75 3.49 0.40
N HIS A 256 -23.27 2.27 0.51
CA HIS A 256 -22.74 1.27 1.42
C HIS A 256 -21.94 0.24 0.62
N PHE A 257 -20.86 -0.27 1.21
CA PHE A 257 -20.00 -1.29 0.65
C PHE A 257 -19.85 -2.44 1.64
N ASP A 258 -20.39 -3.61 1.28
CA ASP A 258 -20.14 -4.83 2.04
C ASP A 258 -18.80 -5.42 1.59
N ILE A 259 -17.87 -5.63 2.52
CA ILE A 259 -16.57 -6.23 2.23
C ILE A 259 -16.46 -7.57 2.95
N THR A 260 -16.10 -8.62 2.21
CA THR A 260 -15.96 -9.97 2.77
C THR A 260 -14.61 -10.57 2.42
N GLU A 261 -14.08 -11.39 3.31
CA GLU A 261 -12.85 -12.17 3.16
C GLU A 261 -13.03 -13.59 3.72
N SER A 262 -12.08 -14.48 3.45
CA SER A 262 -12.17 -15.93 3.75
C SER A 262 -12.47 -16.31 5.21
N TYR A 263 -12.01 -15.50 6.18
CA TYR A 263 -12.18 -15.71 7.61
C TYR A 263 -13.48 -15.09 8.16
N GLY A 264 -14.16 -14.22 7.38
CA GLY A 264 -15.41 -13.56 7.74
C GLY A 264 -15.34 -12.60 8.93
N GLN A 265 -14.17 -12.12 9.32
CA GLN A 265 -13.97 -11.31 10.53
C GLN A 265 -12.98 -10.15 10.38
N PHE A 266 -12.16 -10.14 9.32
CA PHE A 266 -11.09 -9.17 9.12
C PHE A 266 -11.34 -8.19 7.97
N ALA A 267 -12.56 -8.14 7.47
CA ALA A 267 -13.04 -7.11 6.56
C ALA A 267 -14.00 -6.17 7.30
N GLU A 268 -13.90 -4.88 7.00
CA GLU A 268 -14.78 -3.83 7.55
C GLU A 268 -15.56 -3.19 6.40
N ASP A 269 -16.88 -3.15 6.55
CA ASP A 269 -17.78 -2.51 5.60
C ASP A 269 -17.50 -1.00 5.52
N GLY A 270 -17.74 -0.41 4.35
CA GLY A 270 -17.47 1.01 4.10
C GLY A 270 -18.73 1.81 3.79
N ASP A 271 -18.87 2.97 4.42
CA ASP A 271 -19.92 3.94 4.10
C ASP A 271 -19.33 5.20 3.47
N ILE A 272 -19.82 5.56 2.28
CA ILE A 272 -19.44 6.79 1.58
C ILE A 272 -20.68 7.65 1.40
N ASN A 273 -20.66 8.87 1.93
CA ASN A 273 -21.76 9.83 1.73
C ASN A 273 -21.37 10.92 0.74
N LEU A 274 -21.90 10.83 -0.49
CA LEU A 274 -21.69 11.83 -1.54
C LEU A 274 -22.76 12.93 -1.45
N LYS A 275 -22.41 14.17 -1.82
CA LYS A 275 -23.37 15.28 -1.87
C LYS A 275 -23.64 15.75 -3.29
N LEU A 276 -24.91 15.98 -3.62
CA LEU A 276 -25.28 16.72 -4.82
C LEU A 276 -24.59 18.10 -4.81
N ASP A 277 -24.17 18.54 -5.99
CA ASP A 277 -23.38 19.74 -6.26
C ASP A 277 -21.95 19.75 -5.69
N GLN A 278 -21.47 18.64 -5.10
CA GLN A 278 -20.06 18.54 -4.71
C GLN A 278 -19.14 18.51 -5.93
N GLN A 279 -17.94 19.08 -5.80
CA GLN A 279 -17.00 19.17 -6.92
C GLN A 279 -16.35 17.83 -7.25
N PHE A 280 -16.17 17.57 -8.55
CA PHE A 280 -15.38 16.45 -9.04
C PHE A 280 -13.89 16.66 -8.76
N ALA A 281 -13.17 15.57 -8.53
CA ALA A 281 -11.72 15.55 -8.63
C ALA A 281 -11.30 15.90 -10.06
N SER A 282 -10.19 16.61 -10.20
CA SER A 282 -9.69 17.11 -11.48
C SER A 282 -9.26 15.99 -12.42
N HIS A 283 -8.82 14.84 -11.90
CA HIS A 283 -8.40 13.67 -12.69
C HIS A 283 -8.67 12.36 -11.94
N LYS A 284 -8.87 11.27 -12.68
CA LYS A 284 -8.87 9.90 -12.16
C LYS A 284 -7.42 9.47 -11.86
N ILE A 285 -7.18 8.82 -10.74
CA ILE A 285 -5.83 8.37 -10.37
C ILE A 285 -5.69 6.89 -10.69
N GLU A 286 -4.82 6.53 -11.62
CA GLU A 286 -4.45 5.13 -11.80
C GLU A 286 -3.44 4.73 -10.71
N ILE A 287 -3.90 3.95 -9.72
CA ILE A 287 -3.00 3.31 -8.76
C ILE A 287 -2.61 1.95 -9.33
N GLU A 288 -1.35 1.82 -9.74
CA GLU A 288 -0.77 0.50 -9.99
C GLU A 288 -0.71 -0.28 -8.68
N SER A 289 -1.02 -1.59 -8.73
CA SER A 289 -0.88 -2.52 -7.61
C SER A 289 0.47 -2.36 -6.91
N VAL A 290 0.53 -1.72 -5.75
CA VAL A 290 1.76 -1.65 -4.95
C VAL A 290 1.71 -2.77 -3.92
N ALA A 291 2.51 -3.81 -4.12
CA ALA A 291 2.83 -4.76 -3.06
C ALA A 291 4.03 -4.22 -2.30
N GLU A 292 3.82 -3.64 -1.11
CA GLU A 292 4.92 -3.15 -0.27
C GLU A 292 5.64 -4.33 0.40
N GLU A 293 6.94 -4.48 0.14
CA GLU A 293 7.78 -5.39 0.93
C GLU A 293 8.10 -4.77 2.29
N LYS A 294 7.42 -5.25 3.35
CA LYS A 294 7.79 -5.11 4.78
C LYS A 294 8.39 -3.74 5.17
N ALA A 295 7.78 -2.66 4.71
CA ALA A 295 7.92 -1.32 5.28
C ALA A 295 6.59 -0.92 5.93
N VAL A 296 6.59 0.17 6.69
CA VAL A 296 5.42 0.69 7.41
C VAL A 296 4.24 0.83 6.43
N ILE A 297 3.15 0.08 6.66
CA ILE A 297 1.96 0.14 5.80
C ILE A 297 1.39 1.56 5.87
N THR A 298 1.50 2.30 4.77
CA THR A 298 0.91 3.64 4.66
C THR A 298 -0.48 3.53 4.03
N VAL A 299 -1.46 4.22 4.64
CA VAL A 299 -2.84 4.23 4.15
C VAL A 299 -2.87 4.93 2.78
N ALA A 300 -3.26 4.19 1.75
CA ALA A 300 -3.32 4.69 0.38
C ALA A 300 -4.40 5.78 0.24
N SER A 301 -4.18 6.72 -0.67
CA SER A 301 -5.03 7.89 -0.84
C SER A 301 -5.15 8.33 -2.30
N LEU A 302 -6.33 8.81 -2.66
CA LEU A 302 -6.67 9.47 -3.93
C LEU A 302 -6.46 10.99 -3.88
N ARG A 303 -6.02 11.55 -2.75
CA ARG A 303 -5.64 12.97 -2.61
C ARG A 303 -4.32 13.11 -1.85
N SER A 304 -3.65 14.25 -2.02
CA SER A 304 -2.47 14.54 -1.21
C SER A 304 -2.83 14.59 0.28
N ASP A 305 -1.89 14.27 1.16
CA ASP A 305 -2.07 14.43 2.60
C ASP A 305 -2.16 15.91 3.00
N VAL A 306 -1.49 16.80 2.27
CA VAL A 306 -1.58 18.26 2.48
C VAL A 306 -2.92 18.86 2.04
N ASP A 307 -3.70 18.16 1.23
CA ASP A 307 -5.05 18.58 0.78
C ASP A 307 -6.14 18.30 1.82
N ARG A 308 -5.81 17.49 2.82
CA ARG A 308 -6.74 16.96 3.82
C ARG A 308 -6.44 17.54 5.18
N ASN A 309 -7.44 17.56 6.06
CA ASN A 309 -7.28 18.02 7.45
C ASN A 309 -6.56 19.37 7.59
N ILE A 310 -6.78 20.29 6.64
CA ILE A 310 -6.17 21.61 6.65
C ILE A 310 -6.57 22.31 7.95
N PRO A 311 -5.60 22.70 8.81
CA PRO A 311 -5.89 23.32 10.08
C PRO A 311 -6.77 24.56 9.91
N GLN A 312 -7.67 24.78 10.85
CA GLN A 312 -8.52 25.98 10.86
C GLN A 312 -8.02 26.90 11.99
N THR A 313 -7.62 28.12 11.66
CA THR A 313 -7.36 29.15 12.65
C THR A 313 -8.66 29.86 13.00
N GLY A 314 -8.89 30.08 14.29
CA GLY A 314 -10.06 30.83 14.78
C GLY A 314 -9.91 32.35 14.68
N SER A 315 -8.84 32.84 14.07
CA SER A 315 -8.45 34.26 14.03
C SER A 315 -8.30 34.75 12.59
N VAL A 316 -9.13 35.71 12.21
CA VAL A 316 -9.08 36.39 10.91
C VAL A 316 -8.26 37.68 11.05
N ASN A 317 -7.36 37.94 10.09
CA ASN A 317 -6.63 39.20 9.97
C ASN A 317 -7.17 40.02 8.81
N GLU A 318 -8.05 40.98 9.12
CA GLU A 318 -8.72 41.86 8.15
C GLU A 318 -7.77 42.69 7.27
N ASN A 319 -6.49 42.84 7.66
CA ASN A 319 -5.50 43.58 6.89
C ASN A 319 -4.54 42.66 6.10
N ARG A 320 -4.81 41.35 6.04
CA ARG A 320 -4.04 40.41 5.22
C ARG A 320 -4.74 40.18 3.89
N PHE A 321 -3.95 40.15 2.82
CA PHE A 321 -4.41 39.99 1.44
C PHE A 321 -3.58 38.93 0.73
N ALA A 322 -4.20 38.17 -0.15
CA ALA A 322 -3.54 37.11 -0.92
C ALA A 322 -3.85 37.21 -2.41
N ILE A 323 -2.82 37.11 -3.24
CA ILE A 323 -2.92 36.93 -4.70
C ILE A 323 -2.24 35.60 -5.03
N VAL A 324 -3.03 34.62 -5.47
CA VAL A 324 -2.60 33.24 -5.70
C VAL A 324 -2.85 32.88 -7.15
N ILE A 325 -1.80 32.54 -7.88
CA ILE A 325 -1.86 32.29 -9.32
C ILE A 325 -1.21 30.94 -9.64
N GLY A 326 -1.93 30.08 -10.37
CA GLY A 326 -1.45 28.78 -10.83
C GLY A 326 -1.68 28.61 -12.32
N ASN A 327 -0.61 28.64 -13.12
CA ASN A 327 -0.68 28.46 -14.56
C ASN A 327 -0.13 27.08 -14.93
N GLU A 328 -1.02 26.18 -15.31
CA GLU A 328 -0.76 24.78 -15.64
C GLU A 328 -0.92 24.51 -17.13
N ASP A 329 -2.09 24.83 -17.69
CA ASP A 329 -2.50 24.53 -19.06
C ASP A 329 -2.08 25.65 -20.02
N TYR A 330 -0.89 25.52 -20.60
CA TYR A 330 -0.39 26.42 -21.64
C TYR A 330 -0.80 25.94 -23.03
N HIS A 331 -0.88 24.62 -23.24
CA HIS A 331 -1.11 24.05 -24.55
C HIS A 331 -2.52 24.37 -25.11
N SER A 332 -3.56 24.39 -24.28
CA SER A 332 -4.92 24.72 -24.73
C SER A 332 -5.05 26.18 -25.17
N TYR A 333 -4.17 27.05 -24.67
CA TYR A 333 -4.14 28.49 -24.97
C TYR A 333 -3.16 28.84 -26.10
N GLN A 334 -2.24 27.94 -26.43
CA GLN A 334 -1.22 28.14 -27.46
C GLN A 334 -1.09 26.93 -28.37
N ARG A 335 -1.66 27.04 -29.58
CA ARG A 335 -1.73 25.95 -30.58
C ARG A 335 -0.39 25.35 -31.00
N SER A 336 0.72 26.02 -30.74
CA SER A 336 2.08 25.55 -31.08
C SER A 336 2.71 24.66 -30.00
N LEU A 337 2.06 24.50 -28.85
CA LEU A 337 2.57 23.71 -27.73
C LEU A 337 1.88 22.34 -27.67
N SER A 338 2.61 21.35 -27.17
CA SER A 338 2.08 20.06 -26.74
C SER A 338 1.80 20.09 -25.24
N GLU A 339 1.04 19.11 -24.74
CA GLU A 339 0.77 18.90 -23.31
C GLU A 339 2.06 18.85 -22.46
N GLU A 340 3.19 18.41 -23.02
CA GLU A 340 4.47 18.38 -22.31
C GLU A 340 5.00 19.77 -21.91
N ALA A 341 4.46 20.83 -22.52
CA ALA A 341 4.76 22.21 -22.20
C ALA A 341 3.97 22.72 -20.98
N ASP A 342 2.97 21.98 -20.49
CA ASP A 342 2.20 22.37 -19.30
C ASP A 342 3.03 22.26 -18.03
N VAL A 343 2.55 22.86 -16.94
CA VAL A 343 3.17 22.78 -15.61
C VAL A 343 2.28 21.94 -14.70
N PRO A 344 2.50 20.60 -14.61
CA PRO A 344 1.66 19.71 -13.84
C PRO A 344 1.45 20.23 -12.42
N TYR A 345 0.20 20.16 -11.99
CA TYR A 345 -0.27 20.50 -10.65
C TYR A 345 -0.25 21.99 -10.28
N ALA A 346 0.23 22.90 -11.13
CA ALA A 346 0.28 24.32 -10.78
C ALA A 346 -1.11 24.91 -10.47
N ALA A 347 -2.18 24.42 -11.11
CA ALA A 347 -3.54 24.84 -10.78
C ALA A 347 -4.00 24.26 -9.44
N ASN A 348 -3.66 23.00 -9.13
CA ASN A 348 -3.96 22.36 -7.85
C ASN A 348 -3.21 23.05 -6.70
N ASP A 349 -1.92 23.27 -6.89
CA ASP A 349 -1.02 24.00 -5.99
C ASP A 349 -1.62 25.35 -5.58
N ALA A 350 -2.05 26.17 -6.55
CA ALA A 350 -2.68 27.46 -6.30
C ALA A 350 -4.02 27.32 -5.55
N ALA A 351 -4.86 26.36 -5.94
CA ALA A 351 -6.15 26.17 -5.29
C ALA A 351 -6.00 25.78 -3.81
N VAL A 352 -5.07 24.86 -3.51
CA VAL A 352 -4.81 24.40 -2.14
C VAL A 352 -4.11 25.48 -1.34
N PHE A 353 -3.12 26.18 -1.91
CA PHE A 353 -2.46 27.29 -1.22
C PHE A 353 -3.44 28.42 -0.87
N ALA A 354 -4.39 28.76 -1.75
CA ALA A 354 -5.44 29.73 -1.44
C ALA A 354 -6.31 29.28 -0.25
N LYS A 355 -6.60 27.97 -0.14
CA LYS A 355 -7.29 27.42 1.03
C LYS A 355 -6.47 27.55 2.31
N TYR A 356 -5.15 27.33 2.26
CA TYR A 356 -4.27 27.58 3.41
C TYR A 356 -4.18 29.06 3.78
N CYS A 357 -4.23 29.98 2.81
CA CYS A 357 -4.31 31.42 3.10
C CYS A 357 -5.54 31.74 3.95
N VAL A 358 -6.70 31.20 3.59
CA VAL A 358 -7.95 31.45 4.30
C VAL A 358 -7.98 30.70 5.64
N ASP A 359 -7.79 29.39 5.60
CA ASP A 359 -8.04 28.50 6.72
C ASP A 359 -6.93 28.54 7.78
N VAL A 360 -5.67 28.72 7.36
CA VAL A 360 -4.52 28.70 8.27
C VAL A 360 -3.98 30.10 8.51
N MET A 361 -3.76 30.88 7.45
CA MET A 361 -3.18 32.22 7.56
C MET A 361 -4.23 33.31 7.83
N GLY A 362 -5.50 32.98 8.04
CA GLY A 362 -6.52 33.94 8.45
C GLY A 362 -6.75 35.09 7.46
N VAL A 363 -6.48 34.88 6.17
CA VAL A 363 -6.80 35.85 5.11
C VAL A 363 -8.31 35.83 4.88
N PRO A 364 -9.02 36.97 4.95
CA PRO A 364 -10.43 37.01 4.59
C PRO A 364 -10.67 36.48 3.17
N GLN A 365 -11.79 35.80 2.96
CA GLN A 365 -12.13 35.24 1.65
C GLN A 365 -12.26 36.34 0.58
N GLU A 366 -12.80 37.50 0.95
CA GLU A 366 -12.90 38.70 0.11
C GLU A 366 -11.54 39.33 -0.24
N ASN A 367 -10.52 39.10 0.59
CA ASN A 367 -9.15 39.57 0.40
C ASN A 367 -8.26 38.55 -0.33
N THR A 368 -8.84 37.44 -0.80
CA THR A 368 -8.15 36.36 -1.50
C THR A 368 -8.53 36.33 -2.98
N VAL A 369 -7.52 36.48 -3.85
CA VAL A 369 -7.64 36.28 -5.29
C VAL A 369 -7.00 34.94 -5.65
N LEU A 370 -7.77 34.06 -6.29
CA LEU A 370 -7.27 32.82 -6.90
C LEU A 370 -7.48 32.89 -8.42
N LEU A 371 -6.42 32.71 -9.18
CA LEU A 371 -6.45 32.60 -10.63
C LEU A 371 -5.76 31.32 -11.09
N THR A 372 -6.47 30.49 -11.86
CA THR A 372 -5.90 29.30 -12.50
C THR A 372 -5.90 29.46 -14.02
N ASN A 373 -4.80 29.10 -14.68
CA ASN A 373 -4.62 29.21 -16.14
C ASN A 373 -4.96 30.62 -16.65
N ALA A 374 -4.36 31.62 -16.01
CA ALA A 374 -4.72 33.02 -16.17
C ALA A 374 -4.07 33.64 -17.40
N ARG A 375 -4.86 34.37 -18.18
CA ARG A 375 -4.36 35.23 -19.25
C ARG A 375 -3.68 36.47 -18.69
N TRP A 376 -2.84 37.12 -19.49
CA TRP A 376 -2.14 38.34 -19.08
C TRP A 376 -3.09 39.42 -18.55
N SER A 377 -4.23 39.61 -19.23
CA SER A 377 -5.22 40.62 -18.87
C SER A 377 -5.87 40.36 -17.51
N ASP A 378 -6.10 39.10 -17.15
CA ASP A 378 -6.69 38.69 -15.89
C ASP A 378 -5.70 38.88 -14.74
N MET A 379 -4.46 38.40 -14.91
CA MET A 379 -3.39 38.63 -13.96
C MET A 379 -3.16 40.13 -13.74
N ASN A 380 -3.04 40.91 -14.81
CA ASN A 380 -2.76 42.34 -14.69
C ASN A 380 -3.90 43.06 -13.96
N ARG A 381 -5.16 42.76 -14.30
CA ARG A 381 -6.33 43.38 -13.69
C ARG A 381 -6.38 43.11 -12.18
N GLU A 382 -6.24 41.86 -11.75
CA GLU A 382 -6.36 41.51 -10.34
C GLU A 382 -5.16 41.98 -9.51
N ILE A 383 -3.94 41.90 -10.05
CA ILE A 383 -2.76 42.48 -9.39
C ILE A 383 -2.94 44.00 -9.26
N SER A 384 -3.43 44.69 -10.30
CA SER A 384 -3.74 46.12 -10.23
C SER A 384 -4.72 46.44 -9.13
N ARG A 385 -5.88 45.77 -9.15
CA ARG A 385 -6.97 45.99 -8.22
C ARG A 385 -6.51 45.76 -6.77
N MET A 386 -5.85 44.63 -6.52
CA MET A 386 -5.42 44.27 -5.18
C MET A 386 -4.33 45.21 -4.65
N THR A 387 -3.34 45.58 -5.49
CA THR A 387 -2.29 46.53 -5.06
C THR A 387 -2.84 47.91 -4.71
N GLU A 388 -3.86 48.42 -5.42
CA GLU A 388 -4.52 49.67 -5.03
C GLU A 388 -5.33 49.54 -3.74
N ILE A 389 -5.96 48.39 -3.48
CA ILE A 389 -6.67 48.12 -2.20
C ILE A 389 -5.66 48.10 -1.05
N VAL A 390 -4.59 47.31 -1.15
CA VAL A 390 -3.54 47.19 -0.12
C VAL A 390 -2.93 48.55 0.21
N LYS A 391 -2.74 49.40 -0.81
CA LYS A 391 -2.24 50.77 -0.65
C LYS A 391 -3.12 51.66 0.21
N LEU A 392 -4.44 51.43 0.27
CA LEU A 392 -5.35 52.14 1.18
C LEU A 392 -5.14 51.76 2.65
N HIS A 393 -4.63 50.54 2.91
CA HIS A 393 -4.34 50.05 4.25
C HIS A 393 -2.90 50.36 4.70
N GLY A 394 -1.97 50.53 3.74
CA GLY A 394 -0.58 50.92 3.99
C GLY A 394 0.15 49.95 4.92
N GLU A 395 0.96 50.49 5.83
CA GLU A 395 1.88 49.70 6.67
C GLU A 395 1.19 48.67 7.58
N ARG A 396 -0.11 48.82 7.84
CA ARG A 396 -0.90 47.85 8.63
C ARG A 396 -1.24 46.58 7.87
N SER A 397 -1.04 46.58 6.55
CA SER A 397 -1.40 45.46 5.69
C SER A 397 -0.26 44.50 5.46
N GLU A 398 -0.62 43.24 5.24
CA GLU A 398 0.27 42.17 4.82
C GLU A 398 -0.21 41.63 3.48
N LEU A 399 0.69 41.54 2.49
CA LEU A 399 0.39 41.06 1.16
C LEU A 399 1.16 39.78 0.87
N ILE A 400 0.42 38.70 0.62
CA ILE A 400 0.95 37.41 0.18
C ILE A 400 0.74 37.30 -1.33
N PHE A 401 1.80 37.00 -2.06
CA PHE A 401 1.75 36.69 -3.48
C PHE A 401 2.29 35.28 -3.71
N TYR A 402 1.52 34.42 -4.36
CA TYR A 402 1.92 33.07 -4.71
C TYR A 402 1.80 32.89 -6.23
N TYR A 403 2.83 32.31 -6.84
CA TYR A 403 2.81 31.95 -8.26
C TYR A 403 3.42 30.56 -8.48
N ALA A 404 2.67 29.69 -9.16
CA ALA A 404 3.16 28.45 -9.77
C ALA A 404 2.97 28.51 -11.28
N GLY A 405 4.00 28.16 -12.04
CA GLY A 405 3.94 28.15 -13.51
C GLY A 405 5.29 28.37 -14.19
N HIS A 406 5.26 28.76 -15.47
CA HIS A 406 6.49 29.04 -16.20
C HIS A 406 7.09 30.41 -15.85
N GLY A 407 8.41 30.43 -15.70
CA GLY A 407 9.24 31.61 -15.79
C GLY A 407 10.09 31.58 -17.05
N PHE A 408 10.57 32.74 -17.49
CA PHE A 408 11.43 32.86 -18.66
C PHE A 408 12.55 33.88 -18.42
N PRO A 409 13.83 33.51 -18.53
CA PRO A 409 14.94 34.45 -18.47
C PRO A 409 15.20 35.08 -19.84
N ASP A 410 15.47 36.37 -19.87
CA ASP A 410 15.97 37.05 -21.06
C ASP A 410 17.45 36.71 -21.28
N ASP A 411 17.78 36.17 -22.46
CA ASP A 411 19.13 35.69 -22.77
C ASP A 411 20.21 36.77 -22.69
N ASN A 412 19.85 38.05 -22.88
CA ASN A 412 20.80 39.16 -22.92
C ASN A 412 20.89 39.89 -21.58
N THR A 413 19.75 40.32 -21.06
CA THR A 413 19.65 41.14 -19.85
C THR A 413 19.64 40.30 -18.57
N LYS A 414 19.42 38.99 -18.70
CA LYS A 414 19.26 38.01 -17.62
C LYS A 414 18.08 38.31 -16.69
N GLU A 415 17.13 39.14 -17.15
CA GLU A 415 15.91 39.46 -16.42
C GLU A 415 14.87 38.37 -16.58
N SER A 416 14.18 38.05 -15.49
CA SER A 416 13.14 37.02 -15.47
C SER A 416 11.75 37.60 -15.70
N TYR A 417 10.91 36.80 -16.36
CA TYR A 417 9.50 37.11 -16.64
C TYR A 417 8.62 35.97 -16.14
N LEU A 418 7.46 36.29 -15.56
CA LEU A 418 6.37 35.32 -15.37
C LEU A 418 5.55 35.24 -16.66
N ILE A 419 5.16 34.02 -17.05
CA ILE A 419 4.49 33.76 -18.32
C ILE A 419 3.03 33.37 -18.10
N PRO A 420 2.07 34.26 -18.43
CA PRO A 420 0.65 33.91 -18.52
C PRO A 420 0.38 32.85 -19.58
N VAL A 421 -0.73 32.12 -19.47
CA VAL A 421 -1.01 30.97 -20.38
C VAL A 421 -1.19 31.38 -21.84
N ASP A 422 -1.54 32.63 -22.13
CA ASP A 422 -1.71 33.16 -23.48
C ASP A 422 -0.45 33.82 -24.07
N ILE A 423 0.67 33.84 -23.34
CA ILE A 423 1.93 34.45 -23.80
C ILE A 423 2.92 33.38 -24.27
N SER A 424 3.33 33.48 -25.53
CA SER A 424 4.30 32.56 -26.13
C SER A 424 5.71 32.75 -25.56
N GLY A 425 6.45 31.65 -25.41
CA GLY A 425 7.89 31.67 -25.10
C GLY A 425 8.75 32.41 -26.13
N THR A 426 8.24 32.67 -27.35
CA THR A 426 8.92 33.54 -28.32
C THR A 426 8.68 35.03 -28.07
N ASP A 427 7.63 35.39 -27.34
CA ASP A 427 7.22 36.75 -26.97
C ASP A 427 7.17 36.93 -25.44
N TYR A 428 8.07 36.26 -24.73
CA TYR A 428 8.14 36.25 -23.26
C TYR A 428 8.20 37.66 -22.63
N ARG A 429 8.67 38.66 -23.39
CA ARG A 429 8.73 40.07 -22.96
C ARG A 429 7.35 40.70 -22.78
N SER A 430 6.31 40.14 -23.38
CA SER A 430 4.91 40.50 -23.14
C SER A 430 4.37 39.92 -21.82
N GLY A 431 5.15 39.06 -21.15
CA GLY A 431 4.87 38.58 -19.79
C GLY A 431 5.14 39.63 -18.72
N PHE A 432 5.14 39.21 -17.45
CA PHE A 432 5.40 40.10 -16.31
C PHE A 432 6.86 40.08 -15.95
N LYS A 433 7.57 41.18 -16.22
CA LYS A 433 8.94 41.37 -15.75
C LYS A 433 9.00 41.31 -14.22
N LEU A 434 9.83 40.43 -13.68
CA LEU A 434 9.82 40.10 -12.25
C LEU A 434 10.18 41.29 -11.35
N SER A 435 11.13 42.12 -11.78
CA SER A 435 11.49 43.36 -11.06
C SER A 435 10.33 44.36 -10.99
N ASP A 436 9.51 44.42 -12.03
CA ASP A 436 8.40 45.36 -12.13
C ASP A 436 7.25 44.86 -11.26
N LEU A 437 7.02 43.55 -11.22
CA LEU A 437 6.10 42.91 -10.28
C LEU A 437 6.50 43.19 -8.83
N TYR A 438 7.76 42.93 -8.45
CA TYR A 438 8.24 43.19 -7.09
C TYR A 438 8.14 44.67 -6.72
N SER A 439 8.48 45.57 -7.64
CA SER A 439 8.31 47.02 -7.44
C SER A 439 6.84 47.38 -7.23
N ARG A 440 5.93 46.74 -7.96
CA ARG A 440 4.48 46.97 -7.85
C ARG A 440 3.93 46.51 -6.51
N LEU A 441 4.29 45.30 -6.07
CA LEU A 441 3.86 44.75 -4.78
C LEU A 441 4.37 45.61 -3.60
N THR A 442 5.61 46.08 -3.68
CA THR A 442 6.26 46.86 -2.60
C THR A 442 5.85 48.34 -2.60
N SER A 443 5.42 48.88 -3.74
CA SER A 443 4.89 50.26 -3.84
C SER A 443 3.51 50.44 -3.19
N THR A 444 2.90 49.36 -2.69
CA THR A 444 1.67 49.41 -1.89
C THR A 444 1.91 50.05 -0.51
N GLY A 445 3.14 49.98 0.01
CA GLY A 445 3.44 50.40 1.39
C GLY A 445 2.97 49.41 2.46
N ALA A 446 2.66 48.17 2.09
CA ALA A 446 2.37 47.10 3.04
C ALA A 446 3.52 46.91 4.05
N GLY A 447 3.18 46.62 5.31
CA GLY A 447 4.16 46.36 6.37
C GLY A 447 4.96 45.10 6.08
N LYS A 448 4.32 44.08 5.52
CA LYS A 448 4.97 42.84 5.06
C LYS A 448 4.48 42.44 3.67
N VAL A 449 5.41 42.12 2.78
CA VAL A 449 5.16 41.52 1.47
C VAL A 449 5.87 40.17 1.44
N THR A 450 5.12 39.09 1.27
CA THR A 450 5.67 37.74 1.17
C THR A 450 5.38 37.17 -0.20
N VAL A 451 6.40 36.69 -0.89
CA VAL A 451 6.29 36.08 -2.21
C VAL A 451 6.71 34.61 -2.14
N PHE A 452 5.87 33.73 -2.65
CA PHE A 452 6.19 32.33 -2.89
C PHE A 452 6.20 32.08 -4.39
N MET A 453 7.30 31.53 -4.90
CA MET A 453 7.56 31.43 -6.33
C MET A 453 7.94 30.00 -6.70
N ASP A 454 6.96 29.22 -7.16
CA ASP A 454 7.12 27.87 -7.69
C ASP A 454 7.26 27.89 -9.23
N ALA A 455 8.36 28.47 -9.70
CA ALA A 455 8.61 28.66 -11.13
C ALA A 455 10.09 28.46 -11.50
N CYS A 456 10.33 27.93 -12.69
CA CYS A 456 11.67 27.80 -13.26
C CYS A 456 12.08 29.12 -13.95
N PHE A 457 13.20 29.71 -13.56
CA PHE A 457 13.74 30.88 -14.27
C PHE A 457 15.03 30.61 -15.06
N SER A 458 15.58 29.40 -14.98
CA SER A 458 16.89 29.06 -15.54
C SER A 458 16.92 28.77 -17.04
N GLY A 459 15.76 28.74 -17.70
CA GLY A 459 15.67 28.22 -19.07
C GLY A 459 15.85 26.70 -19.20
N GLY A 460 16.26 26.00 -18.13
CA GLY A 460 16.70 24.60 -18.19
C GLY A 460 15.60 23.54 -18.06
N GLY A 461 14.33 23.92 -18.08
CA GLY A 461 13.22 23.08 -17.63
C GLY A 461 12.50 22.30 -18.71
N ARG A 462 12.67 20.97 -18.67
CA ARG A 462 11.91 19.88 -19.34
C ARG A 462 12.29 19.65 -20.81
N LYS A 463 12.25 18.39 -21.28
CA LYS A 463 12.52 18.02 -22.68
C LYS A 463 11.62 18.79 -23.68
N ALA A 464 10.55 19.42 -23.20
CA ALA A 464 9.56 20.18 -23.98
C ALA A 464 9.00 21.45 -23.29
N GLY A 465 9.67 22.02 -22.27
CA GLY A 465 9.22 23.31 -21.70
C GLY A 465 9.34 24.46 -22.71
N LEU A 466 8.77 25.65 -22.41
CA LEU A 466 8.77 26.82 -23.31
C LEU A 466 10.18 27.20 -23.84
N LEU A 467 11.23 26.85 -23.10
CA LEU A 467 12.64 27.11 -23.40
C LEU A 467 13.38 25.92 -24.04
N ALA A 468 12.82 24.70 -23.96
CA ALA A 468 13.42 23.49 -24.52
C ALA A 468 13.58 23.59 -26.04
N ALA A 469 12.69 24.32 -26.71
CA ALA A 469 12.78 24.62 -28.14
C ALA A 469 14.02 25.46 -28.51
N ARG A 470 14.65 26.17 -27.55
CA ARG A 470 15.86 26.98 -27.77
C ARG A 470 17.15 26.28 -27.34
N GLY A 471 17.10 25.31 -26.43
CA GLY A 471 18.28 24.57 -25.97
C GLY A 471 19.33 25.41 -25.23
N ILE A 472 18.94 26.56 -24.66
CA ILE A 472 19.83 27.49 -23.96
C ILE A 472 19.53 27.45 -22.45
N LYS A 473 20.55 27.16 -21.65
CA LYS A 473 20.51 27.31 -20.19
C LYS A 473 21.00 28.72 -19.84
N VAL A 474 20.20 29.48 -19.10
CA VAL A 474 20.53 30.86 -18.71
C VAL A 474 20.45 30.99 -17.19
N VAL A 475 21.54 31.42 -16.57
CA VAL A 475 21.51 31.85 -15.17
C VAL A 475 20.88 33.24 -15.10
N PRO A 476 19.73 33.43 -14.43
CA PRO A 476 19.15 34.75 -14.21
C PRO A 476 20.09 35.63 -13.38
N LYS A 477 19.97 36.96 -13.51
CA LYS A 477 20.63 37.88 -12.58
C LYS A 477 19.77 38.05 -11.33
N ASP A 478 20.42 38.31 -10.20
CA ASP A 478 19.74 38.69 -8.97
C ASP A 478 18.91 39.96 -9.21
N THR A 479 17.64 39.90 -8.84
CA THR A 479 16.73 41.04 -8.93
C THR A 479 16.78 41.82 -7.61
N PRO A 480 17.25 43.08 -7.60
CA PRO A 480 17.36 43.85 -6.37
C PRO A 480 15.99 44.02 -5.69
N LEU A 481 15.87 43.55 -4.46
CA LEU A 481 14.67 43.67 -3.64
C LEU A 481 14.67 44.98 -2.85
N LYS A 482 13.55 45.70 -2.84
CA LYS A 482 13.36 46.98 -2.13
C LYS A 482 12.03 46.96 -1.37
N GLY A 483 11.92 47.75 -0.31
CA GLY A 483 10.71 47.76 0.55
C GLY A 483 10.60 46.48 1.39
N ASN A 484 9.47 46.24 2.06
CA ASN A 484 9.37 45.19 3.07
C ASN A 484 8.99 43.83 2.47
N ILE A 485 9.91 43.25 1.67
CA ILE A 485 9.66 42.03 0.91
C ILE A 485 10.58 40.87 1.29
N VAL A 486 9.98 39.69 1.39
CA VAL A 486 10.64 38.38 1.49
C VAL A 486 10.14 37.49 0.35
N VAL A 487 11.05 36.78 -0.31
CA VAL A 487 10.78 35.94 -1.47
C VAL A 487 11.32 34.53 -1.21
N PHE A 488 10.44 33.53 -1.23
CA PHE A 488 10.78 32.12 -1.23
C PHE A 488 10.67 31.60 -2.67
N SER A 489 11.77 31.13 -3.23
CA SER A 489 11.86 30.64 -4.60
C SER A 489 12.14 29.14 -4.61
N ALA A 490 11.45 28.41 -5.48
CA ALA A 490 11.57 26.95 -5.57
C ALA A 490 12.93 26.45 -6.06
N THR A 491 13.74 27.31 -6.69
CA THR A 491 15.01 26.95 -7.33
C THR A 491 16.04 28.06 -7.21
N THR A 492 17.31 27.67 -7.08
CA THR A 492 18.48 28.53 -7.26
C THR A 492 19.04 28.44 -8.69
N ALA A 493 19.64 29.55 -9.14
CA ALA A 493 20.49 29.62 -10.33
C ALA A 493 19.90 28.94 -11.58
N ASP A 494 20.47 27.80 -11.97
CA ASP A 494 20.22 27.13 -13.24
C ASP A 494 19.35 25.86 -13.10
N GLN A 495 18.71 25.68 -11.95
CA GLN A 495 17.88 24.54 -11.61
C GLN A 495 16.42 24.69 -12.06
N VAL A 496 15.63 23.64 -11.87
CA VAL A 496 14.24 23.55 -12.34
C VAL A 496 13.33 23.14 -11.19
N ALA A 497 12.14 23.74 -11.13
CA ALA A 497 11.07 23.35 -10.22
C ALA A 497 10.46 22.03 -10.72
N LEU A 498 10.47 21.03 -9.86
CA LEU A 498 10.12 19.65 -10.18
C LEU A 498 8.74 19.30 -9.64
N PRO A 499 7.97 18.48 -10.38
CA PRO A 499 6.72 17.93 -9.86
C PRO A 499 6.99 16.80 -8.86
N TYR A 500 6.10 16.66 -7.88
CA TYR A 500 6.00 15.51 -6.99
C TYR A 500 4.73 14.72 -7.34
N ASN A 501 4.84 13.85 -8.35
CA ASN A 501 3.69 13.17 -8.96
C ASN A 501 2.84 12.37 -7.96
N GLU A 502 3.48 11.63 -7.06
CA GLU A 502 2.79 10.85 -6.02
C GLU A 502 1.90 11.73 -5.13
N LYS A 503 2.32 12.97 -4.89
CA LYS A 503 1.62 13.94 -4.05
C LYS A 503 0.75 14.91 -4.84
N GLN A 504 0.73 14.83 -6.18
CA GLN A 504 -0.02 15.73 -7.07
C GLN A 504 0.21 17.23 -6.81
N HIS A 505 1.46 17.60 -6.54
CA HIS A 505 1.88 18.98 -6.27
C HIS A 505 3.25 19.27 -6.90
N GLY A 506 3.60 20.56 -7.03
CA GLY A 506 4.99 20.98 -7.13
C GLY A 506 5.78 20.57 -5.88
N MET A 507 7.03 20.11 -6.03
CA MET A 507 7.85 19.66 -4.89
C MET A 507 8.03 20.76 -3.84
N PHE A 508 8.22 22.00 -4.28
CA PHE A 508 8.34 23.15 -3.39
C PHE A 508 7.01 23.43 -2.67
N THR A 509 5.91 23.49 -3.42
CA THR A 509 4.59 23.76 -2.86
C THR A 509 4.16 22.68 -1.86
N TYR A 510 4.41 21.40 -2.16
CA TYR A 510 4.11 20.31 -1.24
C TYR A 510 4.77 20.50 0.13
N PHE A 511 6.09 20.73 0.18
CA PHE A 511 6.79 20.89 1.46
C PHE A 511 6.45 22.21 2.16
N LEU A 512 6.19 23.28 1.40
CA LEU A 512 5.65 24.53 1.94
C LEU A 512 4.33 24.28 2.70
N LEU A 513 3.37 23.63 2.04
CA LEU A 513 2.07 23.31 2.63
C LEU A 513 2.21 22.33 3.79
N LYS A 514 3.07 21.31 3.66
CA LYS A 514 3.32 20.32 4.71
C LYS A 514 3.79 20.97 6.00
N LYS A 515 4.78 21.88 5.92
CA LYS A 515 5.27 22.59 7.11
C LYS A 515 4.19 23.44 7.76
N ILE A 516 3.43 24.18 6.97
CA ILE A 516 2.34 25.02 7.46
C ILE A 516 1.23 24.16 8.10
N GLN A 517 0.93 22.99 7.52
CA GLN A 517 -0.05 22.04 8.04
C GLN A 517 0.37 21.50 9.40
N GLU A 518 1.61 21.00 9.51
CA GLU A 518 2.16 20.40 10.74
C GLU A 518 2.22 21.40 11.91
N THR A 519 2.52 22.67 11.62
CA THR A 519 2.58 23.73 12.64
C THR A 519 1.27 24.48 12.82
N ALA A 520 0.24 24.15 12.03
CA ALA A 520 -0.99 24.94 11.91
C ALA A 520 -0.69 26.44 11.71
N GLY A 521 0.33 26.77 10.91
CA GLY A 521 0.81 28.13 10.65
C GLY A 521 1.68 28.77 11.74
N ASP A 522 1.93 28.07 12.85
CA ASP A 522 2.81 28.52 13.93
C ASP A 522 4.28 28.17 13.64
N CYS A 523 4.83 28.82 12.60
CA CYS A 523 6.25 28.70 12.26
C CYS A 523 6.81 30.06 11.87
N THR A 524 8.05 30.33 12.27
CA THR A 524 8.76 31.51 11.80
C THR A 524 9.21 31.31 10.35
N TYR A 525 9.45 32.41 9.65
CA TYR A 525 9.91 32.38 8.26
C TYR A 525 11.31 31.76 8.14
N SER A 526 12.16 31.90 9.17
CA SER A 526 13.44 31.20 9.23
C SER A 526 13.23 29.68 9.30
N GLU A 527 12.36 29.20 10.19
CA GLU A 527 12.06 27.75 10.32
C GLU A 527 11.42 27.19 9.05
N LEU A 528 10.56 27.97 8.40
CA LEU A 528 9.94 27.62 7.14
C LEU A 528 10.98 27.52 6.03
N SER A 529 11.89 28.51 5.93
CA SER A 529 12.98 28.53 4.96
C SER A 529 13.89 27.31 5.11
N ASP A 530 14.36 27.03 6.33
CA ASP A 530 15.28 25.94 6.60
C ASP A 530 14.65 24.57 6.31
N TYR A 531 13.36 24.41 6.65
CA TYR A 531 12.62 23.19 6.36
C TYR A 531 12.47 22.96 4.85
N ILE A 532 12.01 23.98 4.12
CA ILE A 532 11.78 23.88 2.68
C ILE A 532 13.10 23.61 1.95
N ASP A 533 14.18 24.34 2.29
CA ASP A 533 15.49 24.12 1.69
C ASP A 533 15.94 22.67 1.86
N LYS A 534 15.88 22.15 3.08
CA LYS A 534 16.31 20.79 3.40
C LYS A 534 15.46 19.73 2.70
N GLU A 535 14.15 19.75 2.89
CA GLU A 535 13.27 18.66 2.44
C GLU A 535 13.15 18.65 0.91
N VAL A 536 13.03 19.81 0.25
CA VAL A 536 12.99 19.88 -1.22
C VAL A 536 14.32 19.43 -1.82
N SER A 537 15.46 19.85 -1.25
CA SER A 537 16.79 19.44 -1.72
C SER A 537 17.00 17.93 -1.63
N GLU A 538 16.52 17.31 -0.55
CA GLU A 538 16.62 15.87 -0.34
C GLU A 538 15.66 15.09 -1.25
N TYR A 539 14.38 15.44 -1.24
CA TYR A 539 13.35 14.67 -1.95
C TYR A 539 13.40 14.84 -3.46
N SER A 540 13.84 16.00 -3.97
CA SER A 540 14.08 16.16 -5.41
C SER A 540 15.10 15.15 -5.94
N LEU A 541 16.15 14.85 -5.17
CA LEU A 541 17.13 13.81 -5.50
C LEU A 541 16.56 12.39 -5.33
N ARG A 542 15.77 12.13 -4.30
CA ARG A 542 15.18 10.80 -4.04
C ARG A 542 14.12 10.42 -5.08
N VAL A 543 13.24 11.35 -5.43
CA VAL A 543 12.04 11.11 -6.25
C VAL A 543 12.30 11.38 -7.73
N ASN A 544 12.94 12.50 -8.05
CA ASN A 544 13.13 12.92 -9.44
C ASN A 544 14.56 12.70 -9.96
N TYR A 545 15.49 12.23 -9.12
CA TYR A 545 16.92 12.06 -9.44
C TYR A 545 17.57 13.34 -9.99
N LYS A 546 17.07 14.50 -9.58
CA LYS A 546 17.53 15.83 -10.03
C LYS A 546 17.54 16.78 -8.86
N SER A 547 18.55 17.63 -8.79
CA SER A 547 18.65 18.65 -7.75
C SER A 547 17.63 19.77 -7.99
N GLN A 548 16.92 20.12 -6.92
CA GLN A 548 16.17 21.35 -6.77
C GLN A 548 16.48 21.90 -5.37
N ASN A 549 17.16 23.04 -5.31
CA ASN A 549 17.53 23.73 -4.08
C ASN A 549 16.76 25.05 -4.03
N PRO A 550 15.79 25.19 -3.12
CA PRO A 550 15.09 26.44 -2.87
C PRO A 550 16.01 27.57 -2.39
N GLU A 551 15.52 28.80 -2.48
CA GLU A 551 16.22 29.98 -1.95
C GLU A 551 15.24 30.93 -1.29
N THR A 552 15.64 31.51 -0.16
CA THR A 552 14.93 32.62 0.47
C THR A 552 15.75 33.88 0.37
N SER A 553 15.18 34.92 -0.23
CA SER A 553 15.81 36.24 -0.39
C SER A 553 14.95 37.32 0.26
N CYS A 554 15.58 38.34 0.84
CA CYS A 554 14.88 39.47 1.44
C CYS A 554 15.50 40.81 1.01
N SER A 555 14.74 41.89 1.17
CA SER A 555 15.30 43.23 0.97
C SER A 555 16.23 43.62 2.12
N LEU A 556 17.05 44.65 1.89
CA LEU A 556 17.89 45.23 2.94
C LEU A 556 17.08 45.82 4.11
N SER A 557 15.83 46.23 3.91
CA SER A 557 15.06 46.88 4.98
C SER A 557 14.54 45.91 6.03
N VAL A 558 14.37 44.64 5.68
CA VAL A 558 13.84 43.60 6.57
C VAL A 558 14.86 42.52 6.90
N ARG A 559 16.13 42.70 6.51
CA ARG A 559 17.19 41.69 6.62
C ARG A 559 17.39 41.14 8.05
N ASP A 560 17.22 41.99 9.05
CA ASP A 560 17.47 41.64 10.45
C ASP A 560 16.20 41.16 11.19
N GLU A 561 15.03 41.20 10.54
CA GLU A 561 13.74 40.89 11.18
C GLU A 561 12.90 39.84 10.43
N TRP A 562 13.15 39.61 9.14
CA TRP A 562 12.31 38.74 8.31
C TRP A 562 12.20 37.33 8.86
N GLY A 563 13.27 36.82 9.47
CA GLY A 563 13.33 35.46 10.00
C GLY A 563 12.33 35.23 11.14
N GLU A 564 11.99 36.28 11.88
CA GLU A 564 11.04 36.26 13.01
C GLU A 564 9.58 36.47 12.55
N TRP A 565 9.34 36.75 11.27
CA TRP A 565 7.98 36.87 10.75
C TRP A 565 7.27 35.51 10.82
N ASN A 566 5.98 35.53 11.11
CA ASN A 566 5.13 34.35 11.18
C ASN A 566 3.73 34.67 10.64
N PHE A 567 2.90 33.65 10.46
CA PHE A 567 1.51 33.82 10.05
C PHE A 567 0.54 34.03 11.24
N LYS A 568 0.92 33.69 12.47
CA LYS A 568 0.07 33.74 13.67
C LYS A 568 0.29 34.95 14.57
#